data_AF-A0A2E5LPU7-F1
#
_entry.id   AF-A0A2E5LPU7-F1
#
_cell.length_a   1.000
_cell.length_b   1.000
_cell.length_c   1.000
_cell.angle_alpha   90.00
_cell.angle_beta   90.00
_cell.angle_gamma   90.00
#
_symmetry.space_group_name_H-M   'P 1'
#
loop_
_entity.id
_entity.type
_entity.pdbx_description
1 polymer ?
#
loop_
_entity_poly.entity_id
_entity_poly.type
_entity_poly.pdbx_seq_one_letter_code
_entity_poly.pdbx_strand_id
1 'polypeptide(L)'
;MEDYVMKVAIVGTGAVGGFVGGAAADAGEDITLIDPWDQNVEAIRSNGILVDDPVAGPRHFHPRKVISINEIGTLQASFDLLLVAVKSYNTEMAVTKMIPYLTEDSTVVSVQNSINEEVIMPIVGRSRTVGVVVRGNCQMMQPAKILITRSITQSDNTGVGGVNYLVGELDGKITKRAERIAQVLSHANKATVTSNLWGERWSKLIINCVANSVCGATGLRSSEVWTNPALRKVSSQLAYETVDVGNRLGYPIPSVMGDLSVDDILGVPKGESVKLDQALLQRSQKVHELAMPSLLQDILKERRTEIDYLNGLVVNKGKEAGVATETSQAIVSLIHAIEQGQAKPNPDAVAQLAI
;
A
#
# COMPACT_ATOMS: atom_id res chain seq x y z
N MET A 1 -14.28 -31.66 20.21
CA MET A 1 -13.03 -30.93 19.95
C MET A 1 -13.46 -29.52 19.65
N GLU A 2 -13.08 -28.53 20.47
CA GLU A 2 -13.30 -27.14 20.10
C GLU A 2 -12.57 -26.89 18.78
N ASP A 3 -13.28 -26.34 17.80
CA ASP A 3 -12.66 -25.91 16.55
C ASP A 3 -11.59 -24.88 16.90
N TYR A 4 -10.35 -25.15 16.52
CA TYR A 4 -9.23 -24.25 16.75
C TYR A 4 -9.50 -22.88 16.10
N VAL A 5 -9.53 -21.83 16.91
CA VAL A 5 -9.74 -20.45 16.44
C VAL A 5 -8.40 -19.75 16.30
N MET A 6 -8.06 -19.37 15.07
CA MET A 6 -6.85 -18.61 14.75
C MET A 6 -6.91 -17.21 15.37
N LYS A 7 -5.90 -16.85 16.18
CA LYS A 7 -5.75 -15.53 16.80
C LYS A 7 -4.94 -14.61 15.91
N VAL A 8 -5.52 -13.46 15.56
CA VAL A 8 -4.91 -12.49 14.64
C VAL A 8 -4.61 -11.19 15.38
N ALA A 9 -3.37 -10.73 15.33
CA ALA A 9 -3.01 -9.37 15.68
C ALA A 9 -2.92 -8.49 14.43
N ILE A 10 -3.37 -7.25 14.53
CA ILE A 10 -3.19 -6.24 13.49
C ILE A 10 -2.50 -5.06 14.13
N VAL A 11 -1.26 -4.79 13.70
CA VAL A 11 -0.47 -3.65 14.19
C VAL A 11 -0.54 -2.52 13.18
N GLY A 12 -1.15 -1.42 13.60
CA GLY A 12 -1.51 -0.30 12.75
C GLY A 12 -2.99 -0.36 12.35
N THR A 13 -3.79 0.46 13.01
CA THR A 13 -5.23 0.69 12.81
C THR A 13 -5.50 1.97 12.02
N GLY A 14 -4.54 2.37 11.18
CA GLY A 14 -4.74 3.37 10.13
C GLY A 14 -5.77 2.92 9.09
N ALA A 15 -5.86 3.61 7.96
CA ALA A 15 -6.95 3.40 7.00
C ALA A 15 -7.08 1.94 6.50
N VAL A 16 -5.97 1.25 6.22
CA VAL A 16 -5.98 -0.14 5.74
C VAL A 16 -6.23 -1.11 6.90
N GLY A 17 -5.39 -1.07 7.93
CA GLY A 17 -5.48 -2.04 9.04
C GLY A 17 -6.72 -1.86 9.91
N GLY A 18 -7.23 -0.64 10.09
CA GLY A 18 -8.50 -0.38 10.75
C GLY A 18 -9.69 -0.91 9.96
N PHE A 19 -9.67 -0.79 8.63
CA PHE A 19 -10.74 -1.34 7.80
C PHE A 19 -10.70 -2.88 7.73
N VAL A 20 -9.54 -3.47 7.45
CA VAL A 20 -9.35 -4.93 7.46
C VAL A 20 -9.69 -5.52 8.82
N GLY A 21 -9.14 -4.93 9.87
CA GLY A 21 -9.31 -5.42 11.23
C GLY A 21 -10.69 -5.21 11.81
N GLY A 22 -11.30 -4.05 11.56
CA GLY A 22 -12.68 -3.79 11.94
C GLY A 22 -13.64 -4.78 11.29
N ALA A 23 -13.55 -4.95 9.97
CA ALA A 23 -14.43 -5.85 9.24
C ALA A 23 -14.26 -7.33 9.65
N ALA A 24 -13.03 -7.80 9.82
CA ALA A 24 -12.78 -9.18 10.25
C ALA A 24 -13.23 -9.42 11.69
N ALA A 25 -13.03 -8.45 12.60
CA ALA A 25 -13.50 -8.57 13.99
C ALA A 25 -15.03 -8.59 14.07
N ASP A 26 -15.70 -7.76 13.28
CA ASP A 26 -17.18 -7.69 13.21
C ASP A 26 -17.78 -8.98 12.64
N ALA A 27 -17.05 -9.64 11.71
CA ALA A 27 -17.40 -10.96 11.19
C ALA A 27 -17.14 -12.13 12.16
N GLY A 28 -16.61 -11.86 13.36
CA GLY A 28 -16.41 -12.85 14.42
C GLY A 28 -15.05 -13.54 14.42
N GLU A 29 -14.08 -13.12 13.61
CA GLU A 29 -12.70 -13.59 13.72
C GLU A 29 -12.07 -13.12 15.05
N ASP A 30 -11.15 -13.89 15.63
CA ASP A 30 -10.44 -13.49 16.85
C ASP A 30 -9.33 -12.46 16.53
N ILE A 31 -9.76 -11.21 16.33
CA ILE A 31 -8.90 -10.08 15.99
C ILE A 31 -8.55 -9.27 17.24
N THR A 32 -7.27 -8.95 17.40
CA THR A 32 -6.78 -7.90 18.31
C THR A 32 -6.16 -6.76 17.52
N LEU A 33 -6.74 -5.57 17.65
CA LEU A 33 -6.23 -4.34 17.03
C LEU A 33 -5.23 -3.66 17.96
N ILE A 34 -4.06 -3.28 17.42
CA ILE A 34 -2.98 -2.67 18.18
C ILE A 34 -2.50 -1.42 17.45
N ASP A 35 -2.43 -0.28 18.15
CA ASP A 35 -2.00 0.99 17.53
C ASP A 35 -1.26 1.92 18.51
N PRO A 36 -0.26 2.70 18.04
CA PRO A 36 0.40 3.72 18.86
C PRO A 36 -0.38 5.04 19.02
N TRP A 37 -1.43 5.29 18.24
CA TRP A 37 -2.21 6.52 18.28
C TRP A 37 -3.37 6.41 19.27
N ASP A 38 -3.12 6.78 20.53
CA ASP A 38 -4.09 6.62 21.63
C ASP A 38 -5.48 7.24 21.34
N GLN A 39 -5.53 8.40 20.67
CA GLN A 39 -6.81 9.02 20.29
C GLN A 39 -7.63 8.12 19.33
N ASN A 40 -6.96 7.39 18.44
CA ASN A 40 -7.61 6.43 17.55
C ASN A 40 -8.07 5.20 18.31
N VAL A 41 -7.22 4.66 19.20
CA VAL A 41 -7.57 3.52 20.06
C VAL A 41 -8.82 3.83 20.89
N GLU A 42 -8.85 4.99 21.56
CA GLU A 42 -10.00 5.39 22.39
C GLU A 42 -11.26 5.65 21.55
N ALA A 43 -11.11 6.25 20.36
CA ALA A 43 -12.24 6.45 19.45
C ALA A 43 -12.85 5.11 19.00
N ILE A 44 -12.01 4.12 18.67
CA ILE A 44 -12.45 2.77 18.29
C ILE A 44 -13.12 2.07 19.48
N ARG A 45 -12.53 2.13 20.68
CA ARG A 45 -13.12 1.54 21.90
C ARG A 45 -14.50 2.11 22.21
N SER A 46 -14.63 3.44 22.10
CA SER A 46 -15.86 4.14 22.47
C SER A 46 -16.96 3.98 21.43
N ASN A 47 -16.60 4.05 20.15
CA ASN A 47 -17.57 4.24 19.08
C ASN A 47 -17.46 3.21 17.97
N GLY A 48 -16.53 2.25 18.00
CA GLY A 48 -16.24 1.39 16.84
C GLY A 48 -15.57 2.15 15.68
N ILE A 49 -15.50 1.53 14.51
CA ILE A 49 -14.88 2.06 13.29
C ILE A 49 -15.97 2.38 12.27
N LEU A 50 -16.09 3.65 11.89
CA LEU A 50 -16.95 4.08 10.79
C LEU A 50 -16.17 4.05 9.48
N VAL A 51 -16.67 3.30 8.50
CA VAL A 51 -16.15 3.27 7.14
C VAL A 51 -17.19 3.87 6.20
N ASP A 52 -16.92 5.08 5.73
CA ASP A 52 -17.72 5.75 4.71
C ASP A 52 -17.29 5.24 3.33
N ASP A 53 -18.22 4.62 2.61
CA ASP A 53 -18.02 4.14 1.24
C ASP A 53 -19.04 4.83 0.32
N PRO A 54 -18.60 5.76 -0.55
CA PRO A 54 -19.50 6.47 -1.46
C PRO A 54 -20.28 5.56 -2.42
N VAL A 55 -19.85 4.31 -2.61
CA VAL A 55 -20.48 3.36 -3.53
C VAL A 55 -21.27 2.29 -2.78
N ALA A 56 -20.69 1.69 -1.73
CA ALA A 56 -21.33 0.60 -0.99
C ALA A 56 -22.19 1.07 0.19
N GLY A 57 -22.13 2.37 0.54
CA GLY A 57 -22.75 2.91 1.74
C GLY A 57 -21.89 2.74 3.00
N PRO A 58 -22.22 3.46 4.08
CA PRO A 58 -21.44 3.42 5.31
C PRO A 58 -21.54 2.05 5.98
N ARG A 59 -20.43 1.61 6.59
CA ARG A 59 -20.35 0.42 7.45
C ARG A 59 -19.79 0.81 8.81
N HIS A 60 -20.25 0.14 9.85
CA HIS A 60 -19.87 0.46 11.22
C HIS A 60 -19.49 -0.82 11.98
N PHE A 61 -18.20 -0.95 12.30
CA PHE A 61 -17.64 -2.15 12.91
C PHE A 61 -17.36 -1.95 14.40
N HIS A 62 -17.60 -2.97 15.22
CA HIS A 62 -17.41 -2.90 16.69
C HIS A 62 -16.40 -3.93 17.20
N PRO A 63 -15.09 -3.75 16.89
CA PRO A 63 -14.04 -4.67 17.34
C PRO A 63 -13.94 -4.69 18.87
N ARG A 64 -13.91 -5.89 19.46
CA ARG A 64 -13.91 -6.06 20.93
C ARG A 64 -12.54 -5.91 21.59
N LYS A 65 -11.45 -6.22 20.88
CA LYS A 65 -10.09 -6.21 21.40
C LYS A 65 -9.29 -5.12 20.69
N VAL A 66 -9.12 -3.98 21.35
CA VAL A 66 -8.40 -2.81 20.83
C VAL A 66 -7.45 -2.34 21.92
N ILE A 67 -6.16 -2.26 21.59
CA ILE A 67 -5.07 -2.11 22.56
C ILE A 67 -4.14 -1.00 22.10
N SER A 68 -3.79 -0.08 23.01
CA SER A 68 -2.70 0.85 22.75
C SER A 68 -1.38 0.09 22.80
N ILE A 69 -0.42 0.44 21.93
CA ILE A 69 0.92 -0.15 21.98
C ILE A 69 1.59 0.02 23.36
N ASN A 70 1.16 1.02 24.14
CA ASN A 70 1.65 1.29 25.50
C ASN A 70 1.12 0.28 26.53
N GLU A 71 0.01 -0.39 26.21
CA GLU A 71 -0.65 -1.40 27.04
C GLU A 71 -0.28 -2.83 26.61
N ILE A 72 0.54 -2.99 25.57
CA ILE A 72 0.84 -4.30 24.98
C ILE A 72 1.41 -5.30 26.00
N GLY A 73 2.11 -4.81 27.03
CA GLY A 73 2.62 -5.62 28.15
C GLY A 73 1.54 -6.36 28.95
N THR A 74 0.27 -5.97 28.80
CA THR A 74 -0.89 -6.63 29.44
C THR A 74 -1.38 -7.85 28.67
N LEU A 75 -0.92 -8.05 27.42
CA LEU A 75 -1.29 -9.21 26.61
C LEU A 75 -0.70 -10.49 27.19
N GLN A 76 -1.59 -11.46 27.46
CA GLN A 76 -1.22 -12.83 27.82
C GLN A 76 -1.36 -13.81 26.65
N ALA A 77 -1.78 -13.34 25.48
CA ALA A 77 -2.04 -14.16 24.31
C ALA A 77 -0.84 -14.15 23.35
N SER A 78 -0.56 -15.31 22.76
CA SER A 78 0.23 -15.42 21.54
C SER A 78 -0.70 -15.42 20.32
N PHE A 79 -0.23 -14.85 19.21
CA PHE A 79 -0.97 -14.76 17.95
C PHE A 79 -0.44 -15.75 16.93
N ASP A 80 -1.33 -16.34 16.15
CA ASP A 80 -0.99 -17.23 15.04
C ASP A 80 -0.69 -16.43 13.76
N LEU A 81 -1.27 -15.24 13.65
CA LEU A 81 -1.14 -14.36 12.50
C LEU A 81 -0.93 -12.91 12.95
N LEU A 82 0.09 -12.26 12.41
CA LEU A 82 0.34 -10.82 12.57
C LEU A 82 0.18 -10.13 11.22
N LEU A 83 -0.82 -9.26 11.09
CA LEU A 83 -0.94 -8.34 9.96
C LEU A 83 -0.25 -7.01 10.32
N VAL A 84 0.76 -6.65 9.55
CA VAL A 84 1.49 -5.38 9.68
C VAL A 84 0.84 -4.37 8.74
N ALA A 85 0.33 -3.27 9.29
CA ALA A 85 -0.37 -2.21 8.56
C ALA A 85 0.08 -0.80 8.99
N VAL A 86 1.29 -0.69 9.57
CA VAL A 86 1.97 0.59 9.82
C VAL A 86 2.57 1.16 8.53
N LYS A 87 3.08 2.38 8.59
CA LYS A 87 3.92 2.94 7.51
C LYS A 87 5.23 2.16 7.40
N SER A 88 5.78 2.04 6.20
CA SER A 88 6.93 1.17 5.91
C SER A 88 8.16 1.48 6.79
N TYR A 89 8.38 2.75 7.14
CA TYR A 89 9.44 3.17 8.06
C TYR A 89 9.29 2.69 9.51
N ASN A 90 8.14 2.15 9.89
CA ASN A 90 7.88 1.59 11.22
C ASN A 90 7.81 0.05 11.22
N THR A 91 7.96 -0.62 10.06
CA THR A 91 7.79 -2.07 9.93
C THR A 91 8.72 -2.86 10.85
N GLU A 92 10.02 -2.56 10.83
CA GLU A 92 11.02 -3.27 11.64
C GLU A 92 10.69 -3.19 13.14
N MET A 93 10.46 -1.97 13.64
CA MET A 93 10.09 -1.73 15.03
C MET A 93 8.78 -2.43 15.39
N ALA A 94 7.75 -2.34 14.54
CA ALA A 94 6.45 -2.94 14.78
C ALA A 94 6.55 -4.47 14.90
N VAL A 95 7.25 -5.13 13.97
CA VAL A 95 7.43 -6.58 13.99
C VAL A 95 8.27 -7.01 15.19
N THR A 96 9.39 -6.32 15.45
CA THR A 96 10.28 -6.63 16.57
C THR A 96 9.54 -6.56 17.91
N LYS A 97 8.71 -5.53 18.11
CA LYS A 97 7.93 -5.36 19.33
C LYS A 97 6.85 -6.42 19.52
N MET A 98 6.41 -7.06 18.44
CA MET A 98 5.45 -8.17 18.50
C MET A 98 6.07 -9.53 18.76
N ILE A 99 7.40 -9.72 18.60
CA ILE A 99 8.07 -11.02 18.77
C ILE A 99 7.67 -11.75 20.06
N PRO A 100 7.61 -11.12 21.25
CA PRO A 100 7.23 -11.81 22.49
C PRO A 100 5.80 -12.39 22.49
N TYR A 101 4.95 -11.96 21.56
CA TYR A 101 3.56 -12.36 21.42
C TYR A 101 3.33 -13.27 20.19
N LEU A 102 4.41 -13.77 19.57
CA LEU A 102 4.36 -14.72 18.48
C LEU A 102 4.88 -16.09 18.95
N THR A 103 4.29 -17.16 18.44
CA THR A 103 4.83 -18.52 18.55
C THR A 103 5.88 -18.74 17.45
N GLU A 104 6.54 -19.90 17.47
CA GLU A 104 7.46 -20.30 16.40
C GLU A 104 6.74 -20.51 15.06
N ASP A 105 5.44 -20.82 15.09
CA ASP A 105 4.61 -21.08 13.91
C ASP A 105 3.87 -19.84 13.40
N SER A 106 3.90 -18.70 14.10
CA SER A 106 3.10 -17.54 13.67
C SER A 106 3.53 -17.04 12.31
N THR A 107 2.56 -16.65 11.49
CA THR A 107 2.81 -16.01 10.20
C THR A 107 2.78 -14.49 10.35
N VAL A 108 3.72 -13.78 9.73
CA VAL A 108 3.75 -12.32 9.64
C VAL A 108 3.47 -11.89 8.20
N VAL A 109 2.51 -11.00 8.05
CA VAL A 109 1.98 -10.56 6.76
C VAL A 109 2.10 -9.06 6.63
N SER A 110 2.72 -8.58 5.55
CA SER A 110 2.66 -7.15 5.21
C SER A 110 1.39 -6.84 4.42
N VAL A 111 0.49 -6.05 5.00
CA VAL A 111 -0.68 -5.46 4.32
C VAL A 111 -0.41 -3.98 4.00
N GLN A 112 0.82 -3.69 3.57
CA GLN A 112 1.33 -2.34 3.35
C GLN A 112 1.51 -2.09 1.86
N ASN A 113 1.67 -0.82 1.48
CA ASN A 113 2.28 -0.46 0.21
C ASN A 113 3.77 -0.85 0.20
N SER A 114 4.44 -0.74 -0.96
CA SER A 114 5.86 -1.08 -1.13
C SER A 114 6.14 -2.59 -0.93
N ILE A 115 7.41 -2.96 -0.75
CA ILE A 115 7.98 -4.30 -0.60
C ILE A 115 8.57 -4.41 0.81
N ASN A 116 7.69 -4.60 1.80
CA ASN A 116 8.08 -4.68 3.21
C ASN A 116 8.54 -6.09 3.60
N GLU A 117 8.31 -7.09 2.75
CA GLU A 117 8.77 -8.46 2.97
C GLU A 117 10.30 -8.52 3.16
N GLU A 118 11.07 -7.69 2.45
CA GLU A 118 12.53 -7.59 2.61
C GLU A 118 12.96 -7.12 4.00
N VAL A 119 12.11 -6.36 4.70
CA VAL A 119 12.32 -5.91 6.09
C VAL A 119 11.85 -6.96 7.10
N ILE A 120 10.77 -7.69 6.78
CA ILE A 120 10.16 -8.68 7.68
C ILE A 120 10.97 -9.99 7.72
N MET A 121 11.43 -10.47 6.55
CA MET A 121 12.13 -11.76 6.42
C MET A 121 13.36 -11.89 7.33
N PRO A 122 14.24 -10.88 7.48
CA PRO A 122 15.38 -10.97 8.39
C PRO A 122 15.00 -11.10 9.87
N ILE A 123 13.79 -10.66 10.26
CA ILE A 123 13.34 -10.63 11.65
C ILE A 123 12.70 -11.95 12.06
N VAL A 124 11.77 -12.47 11.25
CA VAL A 124 10.98 -13.67 11.58
C VAL A 124 11.28 -14.88 10.70
N GLY A 125 12.11 -14.72 9.68
CA GLY A 125 12.46 -15.77 8.74
C GLY A 125 11.51 -15.87 7.53
N ARG A 126 12.06 -16.33 6.41
CA ARG A 126 11.33 -16.50 5.14
C ARG A 126 10.14 -17.44 5.28
N SER A 127 10.28 -18.53 6.04
CA SER A 127 9.22 -19.52 6.22
C SER A 127 7.97 -18.95 6.90
N ARG A 128 8.10 -17.85 7.66
CA ARG A 128 7.00 -17.21 8.40
C ARG A 128 6.48 -15.93 7.76
N THR A 129 7.03 -15.53 6.62
CA THR A 129 6.67 -14.27 5.95
C THR A 129 5.78 -14.52 4.74
N VAL A 130 4.67 -13.81 4.65
CA VAL A 130 3.73 -13.83 3.51
C VAL A 130 3.45 -12.38 3.06
N GLY A 131 3.26 -12.17 1.77
CA GLY A 131 2.99 -10.84 1.22
C GLY A 131 1.54 -10.60 0.86
N VAL A 132 1.09 -9.35 0.96
CA VAL A 132 -0.22 -8.90 0.46
C VAL A 132 -0.10 -7.62 -0.34
N VAL A 133 -0.48 -7.69 -1.62
CA VAL A 133 -0.59 -6.50 -2.47
C VAL A 133 -1.96 -5.86 -2.27
N VAL A 134 -1.96 -4.66 -1.68
CA VAL A 134 -3.17 -3.85 -1.50
C VAL A 134 -3.41 -3.03 -2.76
N ARG A 135 -4.51 -3.30 -3.46
CA ARG A 135 -4.91 -2.55 -4.66
C ARG A 135 -5.83 -1.38 -4.31
N GLY A 136 -6.70 -1.53 -3.30
CA GLY A 136 -7.66 -0.50 -2.88
C GLY A 136 -7.06 0.78 -2.29
N ASN A 137 -7.84 1.87 -2.33
CA ASN A 137 -7.50 3.15 -1.71
C ASN A 137 -8.48 3.47 -0.57
N CYS A 138 -7.93 3.82 0.58
CA CYS A 138 -8.67 4.35 1.70
C CYS A 138 -7.87 5.44 2.40
N GLN A 139 -8.58 6.31 3.12
CA GLN A 139 -8.03 7.44 3.83
C GLN A 139 -8.54 7.45 5.27
N MET A 140 -7.65 7.72 6.21
CA MET A 140 -8.04 8.02 7.59
C MET A 140 -8.40 9.51 7.66
N MET A 141 -9.69 9.79 7.87
CA MET A 141 -10.25 11.14 7.91
C MET A 141 -10.03 11.77 9.28
N GLN A 142 -10.30 11.01 10.32
CA GLN A 142 -10.15 11.36 11.74
C GLN A 142 -10.07 10.05 12.55
N PRO A 143 -9.75 10.07 13.86
CA PRO A 143 -9.82 8.88 14.70
C PRO A 143 -11.08 8.03 14.44
N ALA A 144 -10.88 6.73 14.20
CA ALA A 144 -11.89 5.71 13.93
C ALA A 144 -12.81 5.96 12.71
N LYS A 145 -12.48 6.90 11.82
CA LYS A 145 -13.27 7.21 10.61
C LYS A 145 -12.45 7.10 9.34
N ILE A 146 -12.82 6.14 8.50
CA ILE A 146 -12.14 5.79 7.26
C ILE A 146 -13.04 6.13 6.08
N LEU A 147 -12.47 6.78 5.06
CA LEU A 147 -13.13 7.02 3.77
C LEU A 147 -12.55 6.06 2.73
N ILE A 148 -13.42 5.35 2.01
CA ILE A 148 -13.04 4.57 0.83
C ILE A 148 -13.01 5.51 -0.39
N THR A 149 -11.84 5.61 -1.03
CA THR A 149 -11.60 6.57 -2.12
C THR A 149 -11.34 5.87 -3.47
N ARG A 150 -11.88 4.66 -3.67
CA ARG A 150 -11.69 3.77 -4.83
C ARG A 150 -11.36 4.50 -6.14
N SER A 151 -10.39 3.97 -6.89
CA SER A 151 -10.32 4.26 -8.33
C SER A 151 -11.33 3.37 -9.05
N ILE A 152 -12.17 3.95 -9.93
CA ILE A 152 -13.19 3.22 -10.70
C ILE A 152 -12.55 2.11 -11.55
N THR A 153 -11.28 2.26 -11.92
CA THR A 153 -10.49 1.26 -12.68
C THR A 153 -10.21 -0.05 -11.95
N GLN A 154 -10.44 -0.11 -10.64
CA GLN A 154 -10.29 -1.33 -9.85
C GLN A 154 -11.63 -1.98 -9.53
N SER A 155 -12.69 -1.60 -10.23
CA SER A 155 -14.00 -2.22 -10.12
C SER A 155 -14.32 -2.97 -11.40
N ASP A 156 -14.93 -4.14 -11.24
CA ASP A 156 -15.52 -4.94 -12.32
C ASP A 156 -16.77 -4.26 -12.90
N ASN A 157 -16.69 -3.03 -13.41
CA ASN A 157 -17.82 -2.24 -13.93
C ASN A 157 -19.03 -2.04 -12.97
N THR A 158 -19.03 -2.64 -11.77
CA THR A 158 -20.12 -2.53 -10.76
C THR A 158 -19.80 -1.50 -9.67
N GLY A 159 -18.59 -0.93 -9.67
CA GLY A 159 -18.11 -0.05 -8.58
C GLY A 159 -17.67 -0.79 -7.30
N VAL A 160 -17.83 -2.13 -7.22
CA VAL A 160 -17.61 -2.90 -5.98
C VAL A 160 -16.75 -4.18 -6.12
N GLY A 161 -16.55 -4.78 -7.31
CA GLY A 161 -16.11 -6.19 -7.39
C GLY A 161 -14.71 -6.51 -7.95
N GLY A 162 -13.76 -5.58 -7.92
CA GLY A 162 -12.36 -5.94 -8.21
C GLY A 162 -11.67 -6.68 -7.07
N VAL A 163 -10.56 -7.37 -7.36
CA VAL A 163 -9.70 -7.95 -6.32
C VAL A 163 -8.90 -6.84 -5.65
N ASN A 164 -9.14 -6.61 -4.36
CA ASN A 164 -8.49 -5.56 -3.58
C ASN A 164 -7.23 -6.02 -2.87
N TYR A 165 -7.10 -7.32 -2.60
CA TYR A 165 -5.94 -7.90 -1.93
C TYR A 165 -5.47 -9.14 -2.68
N LEU A 166 -4.18 -9.19 -3.02
CA LEU A 166 -3.54 -10.38 -3.55
C LEU A 166 -2.58 -10.93 -2.51
N VAL A 167 -2.88 -12.10 -1.97
CA VAL A 167 -2.06 -12.81 -0.98
C VAL A 167 -1.10 -13.71 -1.72
N GLY A 168 0.20 -13.67 -1.42
CA GLY A 168 1.17 -14.51 -2.10
C GLY A 168 2.26 -15.03 -1.18
N GLU A 169 2.62 -16.30 -1.36
CA GLU A 169 3.83 -16.86 -0.79
C GLU A 169 5.07 -16.32 -1.51
N LEU A 170 6.17 -16.21 -0.78
CA LEU A 170 7.44 -15.71 -1.33
C LEU A 170 8.01 -16.59 -2.45
N ASP A 171 7.65 -17.88 -2.47
CA ASP A 171 8.08 -18.87 -3.47
C ASP A 171 7.00 -19.17 -4.53
N GLY A 172 5.87 -18.44 -4.50
CA GLY A 172 4.78 -18.58 -5.46
C GLY A 172 3.89 -19.82 -5.26
N LYS A 173 4.10 -20.62 -4.21
CA LYS A 173 3.18 -21.73 -3.91
C LYS A 173 1.82 -21.20 -3.43
N ILE A 174 0.77 -21.95 -3.75
CA ILE A 174 -0.56 -21.74 -3.16
C ILE A 174 -0.68 -22.67 -1.95
N THR A 175 -0.88 -22.11 -0.77
CA THR A 175 -0.90 -22.83 0.50
C THR A 175 -2.20 -22.58 1.25
N LYS A 176 -2.56 -23.51 2.16
CA LYS A 176 -3.73 -23.33 3.04
C LYS A 176 -3.64 -22.08 3.92
N ARG A 177 -2.42 -21.69 4.33
CA ARG A 177 -2.24 -20.46 5.13
C ARG A 177 -2.49 -19.21 4.28
N ALA A 178 -2.05 -19.18 3.02
CA ALA A 178 -2.32 -18.07 2.12
C ALA A 178 -3.82 -17.94 1.83
N GLU A 179 -4.52 -19.07 1.64
CA GLU A 179 -5.98 -19.11 1.51
C GLU A 179 -6.68 -18.60 2.78
N ARG A 180 -6.21 -19.01 3.96
CA ARG A 180 -6.77 -18.54 5.23
C ARG A 180 -6.56 -17.04 5.45
N ILE A 181 -5.39 -16.50 5.07
CA ILE A 181 -5.13 -15.06 5.09
C ILE A 181 -6.09 -14.34 4.12
N ALA A 182 -6.30 -14.87 2.91
CA ALA A 182 -7.25 -14.31 1.96
C ALA A 182 -8.69 -14.30 2.51
N GLN A 183 -9.11 -15.33 3.25
CA GLN A 183 -10.41 -15.35 3.92
C GLN A 183 -10.55 -14.21 4.94
N VAL A 184 -9.54 -14.00 5.80
CA VAL A 184 -9.55 -12.89 6.78
C VAL A 184 -9.67 -11.53 6.10
N LEU A 185 -8.88 -11.29 5.03
CA LEU A 185 -8.91 -10.03 4.28
C LEU A 185 -10.23 -9.83 3.53
N SER A 186 -10.89 -10.92 3.11
CA SER A 186 -12.13 -10.90 2.33
C SER A 186 -13.32 -10.32 3.10
N HIS A 187 -13.26 -10.28 4.44
CA HIS A 187 -14.27 -9.59 5.25
C HIS A 187 -14.33 -8.08 4.96
N ALA A 188 -13.20 -7.46 4.61
CA ALA A 188 -13.17 -6.05 4.24
C ALA A 188 -13.53 -5.82 2.75
N ASN A 189 -12.82 -6.51 1.86
CA ASN A 189 -13.04 -6.53 0.41
C ASN A 189 -12.42 -7.80 -0.17
N LYS A 190 -12.86 -8.19 -1.38
CA LYS A 190 -12.39 -9.37 -2.11
C LYS A 190 -10.86 -9.53 -2.09
N ALA A 191 -10.40 -10.65 -1.56
CA ALA A 191 -9.01 -11.08 -1.58
C ALA A 191 -8.86 -12.42 -2.32
N THR A 192 -7.75 -12.61 -3.03
CA THR A 192 -7.42 -13.88 -3.70
C THR A 192 -5.96 -14.23 -3.50
N VAL A 193 -5.62 -15.51 -3.65
CA VAL A 193 -4.23 -15.96 -3.63
C VAL A 193 -3.61 -15.78 -5.02
N THR A 194 -2.34 -15.40 -5.08
CA THR A 194 -1.52 -15.30 -6.30
C THR A 194 -0.25 -16.15 -6.16
N SER A 195 0.18 -16.77 -7.25
CA SER A 195 1.49 -17.40 -7.37
C SER A 195 2.59 -16.41 -7.79
N ASN A 196 2.23 -15.16 -8.08
CA ASN A 196 3.14 -14.13 -8.55
C ASN A 196 3.20 -12.93 -7.58
N LEU A 197 3.60 -13.17 -6.32
CA LEU A 197 3.69 -12.08 -5.35
C LEU A 197 4.58 -10.93 -5.83
N TRP A 198 5.79 -11.25 -6.31
CA TRP A 198 6.80 -10.25 -6.61
C TRP A 198 6.46 -9.39 -7.82
N GLY A 199 5.94 -10.00 -8.90
CA GLY A 199 5.45 -9.24 -10.05
C GLY A 199 4.28 -8.33 -9.66
N GLU A 200 3.37 -8.80 -8.82
CA GLU A 200 2.23 -8.02 -8.35
C GLU A 200 2.64 -6.86 -7.42
N ARG A 201 3.60 -7.10 -6.51
CA ARG A 201 4.23 -6.08 -5.67
C ARG A 201 4.87 -4.99 -6.54
N TRP A 202 5.63 -5.40 -7.56
CA TRP A 202 6.32 -4.49 -8.44
C TRP A 202 5.36 -3.68 -9.34
N SER A 203 4.32 -4.33 -9.87
CA SER A 203 3.23 -3.67 -10.60
C SER A 203 2.58 -2.57 -9.74
N LYS A 204 2.25 -2.89 -8.48
CA LYS A 204 1.70 -1.89 -7.55
C LYS A 204 2.69 -0.79 -7.20
N LEU A 205 3.98 -1.12 -7.08
CA LEU A 205 5.05 -0.14 -6.83
C LEU A 205 5.15 0.88 -7.98
N ILE A 206 5.02 0.45 -9.24
CA ILE A 206 5.01 1.36 -10.40
C ILE A 206 3.87 2.38 -10.27
N ILE A 207 2.65 1.94 -9.94
CA ILE A 207 1.51 2.86 -9.72
C ILE A 207 1.83 3.88 -8.63
N ASN A 208 2.42 3.45 -7.52
CA ASN A 208 2.77 4.35 -6.42
C ASN A 208 3.89 5.31 -6.83
N CYS A 209 4.93 4.85 -7.53
CA CYS A 209 6.05 5.69 -7.97
C CYS A 209 5.66 6.74 -9.01
N VAL A 210 4.55 6.53 -9.74
CA VAL A 210 4.01 7.48 -10.71
C VAL A 210 2.99 8.42 -10.07
N ALA A 211 2.06 7.88 -9.27
CA ALA A 211 0.96 8.67 -8.72
C ALA A 211 1.35 9.37 -7.41
N ASN A 212 1.87 8.62 -6.43
CA ASN A 212 2.07 9.13 -5.07
C ASN A 212 3.13 10.23 -5.05
N SER A 213 4.27 9.99 -5.66
CA SER A 213 5.42 10.90 -5.66
C SER A 213 5.10 12.22 -6.37
N VAL A 214 4.53 12.16 -7.58
CA VAL A 214 4.18 13.33 -8.39
C VAL A 214 3.08 14.14 -7.71
N CYS A 215 2.02 13.50 -7.20
CA CYS A 215 0.97 14.20 -6.47
C CYS A 215 1.52 14.87 -5.20
N GLY A 216 2.38 14.20 -4.43
CA GLY A 216 3.00 14.80 -3.25
C GLY A 216 3.93 15.96 -3.57
N ALA A 217 4.72 15.85 -4.63
CA ALA A 217 5.69 16.88 -5.02
C ALA A 217 5.02 18.12 -5.66
N THR A 218 3.83 17.95 -6.23
CA THR A 218 3.07 19.03 -6.86
C THR A 218 1.98 19.63 -5.97
N GLY A 219 1.48 18.88 -5.00
CA GLY A 219 0.28 19.23 -4.23
C GLY A 219 -1.03 18.95 -4.98
N LEU A 220 -0.96 18.42 -6.20
CA LEU A 220 -2.10 18.17 -7.07
C LEU A 220 -2.64 16.75 -6.90
N ARG A 221 -3.95 16.55 -7.12
CA ARG A 221 -4.57 15.22 -7.16
C ARG A 221 -4.18 14.49 -8.44
N SER A 222 -4.37 13.16 -8.46
CA SER A 222 -3.99 12.34 -9.61
C SER A 222 -4.69 12.75 -10.91
N SER A 223 -5.95 13.20 -10.84
CA SER A 223 -6.66 13.70 -12.03
C SER A 223 -5.99 14.93 -12.63
N GLU A 224 -5.57 15.88 -11.79
CA GLU A 224 -4.89 17.13 -12.20
C GLU A 224 -3.47 16.86 -12.73
N VAL A 225 -2.73 15.95 -12.10
CA VAL A 225 -1.42 15.51 -12.58
C VAL A 225 -1.53 14.91 -13.98
N TRP A 226 -2.48 14.00 -14.18
CA TRP A 226 -2.61 13.27 -15.44
C TRP A 226 -3.34 14.05 -16.54
N THR A 227 -3.97 15.19 -16.27
CA THR A 227 -4.44 16.10 -17.34
C THR A 227 -3.34 17.05 -17.81
N ASN A 228 -2.31 17.31 -17.01
CA ASN A 228 -1.17 18.14 -17.38
C ASN A 228 -0.11 17.37 -18.22
N PRO A 229 0.15 17.75 -19.49
CA PRO A 229 1.11 17.04 -20.35
C PRO A 229 2.54 17.01 -19.81
N ALA A 230 3.01 18.08 -19.18
CA ALA A 230 4.37 18.16 -18.66
C ALA A 230 4.56 17.18 -17.47
N LEU A 231 3.56 17.11 -16.59
CA LEU A 231 3.58 16.17 -15.46
C LEU A 231 3.36 14.71 -15.90
N ARG A 232 2.61 14.47 -17.00
CA ARG A 232 2.53 13.14 -17.62
C ARG A 232 3.87 12.68 -18.21
N LYS A 233 4.68 13.59 -18.76
CA LYS A 233 6.05 13.25 -19.22
C LYS A 233 6.90 12.72 -18.06
N VAL A 234 6.91 13.42 -16.92
CA VAL A 234 7.60 12.99 -15.70
C VAL A 234 7.06 11.65 -15.19
N SER A 235 5.73 11.52 -15.15
CA SER A 235 5.04 10.28 -14.77
C SER A 235 5.46 9.10 -15.65
N SER A 236 5.60 9.31 -16.96
CA SER A 236 6.01 8.29 -17.92
C SER A 236 7.47 7.87 -17.71
N GLN A 237 8.35 8.83 -17.43
CA GLN A 237 9.75 8.53 -17.14
C GLN A 237 9.92 7.75 -15.82
N LEU A 238 9.17 8.11 -14.77
CA LEU A 238 9.13 7.35 -13.52
C LEU A 238 8.60 5.92 -13.72
N ALA A 239 7.57 5.76 -14.56
CA ALA A 239 7.05 4.45 -14.93
C ALA A 239 8.12 3.61 -15.64
N TYR A 240 8.82 4.20 -16.62
CA TYR A 240 9.92 3.58 -17.34
C TYR A 240 11.02 3.11 -16.40
N GLU A 241 11.59 4.01 -15.57
CA GLU A 241 12.67 3.66 -14.65
C GLU A 241 12.26 2.51 -13.73
N THR A 242 11.04 2.57 -13.18
CA THR A 242 10.56 1.51 -12.29
C THR A 242 10.36 0.18 -13.02
N VAL A 243 9.83 0.19 -14.24
CA VAL A 243 9.64 -1.03 -15.06
C VAL A 243 10.99 -1.63 -15.48
N ASP A 244 11.94 -0.82 -15.95
CA ASP A 244 13.25 -1.31 -16.39
C ASP A 244 14.01 -1.95 -15.24
N VAL A 245 14.03 -1.33 -14.05
CA VAL A 245 14.62 -1.93 -12.84
C VAL A 245 13.99 -3.29 -12.53
N GLY A 246 12.65 -3.38 -12.48
CA GLY A 246 12.00 -4.64 -12.12
C GLY A 246 12.17 -5.73 -13.18
N ASN A 247 12.16 -5.35 -14.45
CA ASN A 247 12.38 -6.25 -15.57
C ASN A 247 13.82 -6.81 -15.55
N ARG A 248 14.82 -5.96 -15.28
CA ARG A 248 16.23 -6.37 -15.14
C ARG A 248 16.48 -7.28 -13.94
N LEU A 249 15.72 -7.10 -12.86
CA LEU A 249 15.74 -8.00 -11.70
C LEU A 249 14.96 -9.31 -11.93
N GLY A 250 14.30 -9.47 -13.08
CA GLY A 250 13.61 -10.71 -13.46
C GLY A 250 12.24 -10.88 -12.82
N TYR A 251 11.60 -9.81 -12.35
CA TYR A 251 10.23 -9.91 -11.84
C TYR A 251 9.24 -10.11 -13.00
N PRO A 252 8.34 -11.10 -12.93
CA PRO A 252 7.33 -11.31 -13.96
C PRO A 252 6.18 -10.32 -13.76
N ILE A 253 6.43 -9.05 -14.10
CA ILE A 253 5.51 -7.93 -13.90
C ILE A 253 4.25 -8.14 -14.77
N PRO A 254 3.05 -8.28 -14.17
CA PRO A 254 1.80 -8.32 -14.94
C PRO A 254 1.49 -6.94 -15.52
N SER A 255 0.41 -6.84 -16.30
CA SER A 255 -0.08 -5.54 -16.78
C SER A 255 -0.24 -4.54 -15.63
N VAL A 256 0.29 -3.34 -15.82
CA VAL A 256 0.43 -2.34 -14.75
C VAL A 256 -0.81 -1.45 -14.66
N MET A 257 -1.22 -0.89 -15.79
CA MET A 257 -2.32 0.08 -15.89
C MET A 257 -3.26 -0.30 -17.04
N GLY A 258 -4.30 -1.09 -16.74
CA GLY A 258 -5.24 -1.57 -17.77
C GLY A 258 -4.59 -2.65 -18.64
N ASP A 259 -4.45 -2.38 -19.94
CA ASP A 259 -3.86 -3.30 -20.94
C ASP A 259 -2.42 -2.90 -21.33
N LEU A 260 -1.75 -2.09 -20.51
CA LEU A 260 -0.35 -1.70 -20.73
C LEU A 260 0.60 -2.84 -20.36
N SER A 261 1.28 -3.36 -21.38
CA SER A 261 2.38 -4.31 -21.22
C SER A 261 3.65 -3.63 -20.72
N VAL A 262 4.59 -4.44 -20.23
CA VAL A 262 5.96 -4.01 -19.91
C VAL A 262 6.63 -3.36 -21.12
N ASP A 263 6.48 -3.95 -22.31
CA ASP A 263 7.09 -3.44 -23.54
C ASP A 263 6.56 -2.06 -23.93
N ASP A 264 5.26 -1.80 -23.73
CA ASP A 264 4.67 -0.47 -23.97
C ASP A 264 5.33 0.62 -23.11
N ILE A 265 5.78 0.28 -21.91
CA ILE A 265 6.43 1.22 -20.99
C ILE A 265 7.94 1.32 -21.28
N LEU A 266 8.58 0.21 -21.66
CA LEU A 266 10.00 0.18 -22.06
C LEU A 266 10.26 0.95 -23.37
N GLY A 267 9.24 1.25 -24.16
CA GLY A 267 9.33 2.10 -25.36
C GLY A 267 9.53 3.60 -25.08
N VAL A 268 9.33 4.07 -23.83
CA VAL A 268 9.38 5.51 -23.49
C VAL A 268 10.68 6.21 -23.94
N PRO A 269 11.90 5.68 -23.71
CA PRO A 269 13.14 6.32 -24.16
C PRO A 269 13.29 6.38 -25.68
N LYS A 270 12.55 5.55 -26.42
CA LYS A 270 12.51 5.55 -27.89
C LYS A 270 11.50 6.54 -28.45
N GLY A 271 10.81 7.30 -27.60
CA GLY A 271 9.71 8.19 -27.98
C GLY A 271 8.36 7.47 -28.17
N GLU A 272 8.26 6.19 -27.79
CA GLU A 272 7.05 5.36 -27.96
C GLU A 272 6.11 5.47 -26.74
N SER A 273 5.95 6.67 -26.16
CA SER A 273 5.18 6.88 -24.92
C SER A 273 3.67 7.10 -25.14
N VAL A 274 3.20 7.15 -26.39
CA VAL A 274 1.82 7.53 -26.74
C VAL A 274 0.77 6.69 -26.02
N LYS A 275 0.97 5.36 -25.96
CA LYS A 275 0.02 4.45 -25.32
C LYS A 275 -0.02 4.66 -23.80
N LEU A 276 1.13 4.88 -23.18
CA LEU A 276 1.24 5.19 -21.75
C LEU A 276 0.61 6.55 -21.42
N ASP A 277 0.88 7.58 -22.22
CA ASP A 277 0.30 8.92 -22.07
C ASP A 277 -1.24 8.87 -22.13
N GLN A 278 -1.77 8.16 -23.14
CA GLN A 278 -3.20 7.95 -23.29
C GLN A 278 -3.80 7.17 -22.11
N ALA A 279 -3.13 6.14 -21.61
CA ALA A 279 -3.60 5.37 -20.48
C ALA A 279 -3.67 6.21 -19.20
N LEU A 280 -2.65 7.03 -18.93
CA LEU A 280 -2.63 7.97 -17.80
C LEU A 280 -3.77 8.99 -17.92
N LEU A 281 -3.96 9.57 -19.11
CA LEU A 281 -5.04 10.52 -19.38
C LEU A 281 -6.43 9.88 -19.21
N GLN A 282 -6.65 8.67 -19.72
CA GLN A 282 -7.91 7.95 -19.53
C GLN A 282 -8.16 7.62 -18.05
N ARG A 283 -7.10 7.32 -17.29
CA ARG A 283 -7.20 7.05 -15.86
C ARG A 283 -7.63 8.28 -15.09
N SER A 284 -7.21 9.48 -15.49
CA SER A 284 -7.62 10.75 -14.86
C SER A 284 -9.14 10.93 -14.82
N GLN A 285 -9.83 10.43 -15.85
CA GLN A 285 -11.29 10.49 -15.99
C GLN A 285 -12.02 9.45 -15.12
N LYS A 286 -11.31 8.45 -14.59
CA LYS A 286 -11.83 7.31 -13.81
C LYS A 286 -11.42 7.36 -12.34
N VAL A 287 -10.81 8.45 -11.90
CA VAL A 287 -10.46 8.68 -10.50
C VAL A 287 -11.58 9.49 -9.85
N HIS A 288 -12.08 9.01 -8.71
CA HIS A 288 -13.06 9.77 -7.93
C HIS A 288 -12.46 11.13 -7.53
N GLU A 289 -13.25 12.20 -7.57
CA GLU A 289 -12.75 13.57 -7.33
C GLU A 289 -12.04 13.71 -5.97
N LEU A 290 -12.55 13.03 -4.94
CA LEU A 290 -11.97 13.00 -3.58
C LEU A 290 -10.74 12.10 -3.43
N ALA A 291 -10.38 11.32 -4.45
CA ALA A 291 -9.28 10.37 -4.32
C ALA A 291 -7.93 11.09 -4.28
N MET A 292 -7.25 10.91 -3.16
CA MET A 292 -5.95 11.48 -2.89
C MET A 292 -4.95 10.36 -2.64
N PRO A 293 -3.83 10.31 -3.38
CA PRO A 293 -2.73 9.39 -3.10
C PRO A 293 -2.21 9.53 -1.66
N SER A 294 -1.81 8.42 -1.05
CA SER A 294 -1.43 8.40 0.37
C SER A 294 -0.26 9.33 0.70
N LEU A 295 0.67 9.51 -0.22
CA LEU A 295 1.82 10.41 -0.03
C LEU A 295 1.40 11.88 -0.02
N LEU A 296 0.47 12.29 -0.90
CA LEU A 296 -0.09 13.64 -0.85
C LEU A 296 -0.86 13.87 0.47
N GLN A 297 -1.59 12.87 0.97
CA GLN A 297 -2.23 12.98 2.28
C GLN A 297 -1.21 13.19 3.41
N ASP A 298 -0.05 12.53 3.35
CA ASP A 298 1.01 12.71 4.34
C ASP A 298 1.60 14.13 4.26
N ILE A 299 1.88 14.63 3.05
CA ILE A 299 2.37 16.00 2.82
C ILE A 299 1.38 17.05 3.37
N LEU A 300 0.09 16.94 3.06
CA LEU A 300 -0.93 17.89 3.54
C LEU A 300 -1.14 17.84 5.06
N LYS A 301 -0.78 16.72 5.70
CA LYS A 301 -0.83 16.54 7.15
C LYS A 301 0.51 16.81 7.83
N GLU A 302 1.51 17.29 7.08
CA GLU A 302 2.87 17.56 7.55
C GLU A 302 3.52 16.34 8.22
N ARG A 303 3.31 15.15 7.63
CA ARG A 303 3.84 13.87 8.11
C ARG A 303 4.96 13.38 7.21
N ARG A 304 5.87 12.60 7.81
CA ARG A 304 6.86 11.81 7.06
C ARG A 304 6.15 10.89 6.06
N THR A 305 6.60 10.95 4.82
CA THR A 305 6.11 10.14 3.70
C THR A 305 6.83 8.78 3.61
N GLU A 306 6.40 7.96 2.67
CA GLU A 306 7.03 6.69 2.33
C GLU A 306 7.92 6.79 1.07
N ILE A 307 8.39 7.99 0.69
CA ILE A 307 9.11 8.19 -0.57
C ILE A 307 10.36 7.29 -0.69
N ASP A 308 11.06 7.05 0.41
CA ASP A 308 12.25 6.18 0.49
C ASP A 308 11.92 4.71 0.19
N TYR A 309 10.68 4.30 0.48
CA TYR A 309 10.17 2.94 0.24
C TYR A 309 9.45 2.84 -1.10
N LEU A 310 9.25 3.95 -1.80
CA LEU A 310 8.67 3.99 -3.13
C LEU A 310 9.77 4.24 -4.16
N ASN A 311 9.97 5.49 -4.58
CA ASN A 311 11.00 5.85 -5.54
C ASN A 311 12.41 5.63 -4.98
N GLY A 312 12.63 5.78 -3.66
CA GLY A 312 13.91 5.45 -3.03
C GLY A 312 14.25 3.96 -3.12
N LEU A 313 13.25 3.07 -3.02
CA LEU A 313 13.44 1.64 -3.23
C LEU A 313 13.84 1.36 -4.68
N VAL A 314 13.19 2.01 -5.66
CA VAL A 314 13.55 1.91 -7.07
C VAL A 314 14.97 2.38 -7.32
N VAL A 315 15.40 3.48 -6.71
CA VAL A 315 16.79 3.96 -6.79
C VAL A 315 17.78 2.93 -6.26
N ASN A 316 17.50 2.32 -5.10
CA ASN A 316 18.38 1.32 -4.52
C ASN A 316 18.45 0.05 -5.37
N LYS A 317 17.29 -0.45 -5.81
CA LYS A 317 17.19 -1.61 -6.70
C LYS A 317 17.78 -1.34 -8.10
N GLY A 318 17.75 -0.10 -8.57
CA GLY A 318 18.38 0.32 -9.82
C GLY A 318 19.90 0.18 -9.77
N LYS A 319 20.53 0.47 -8.63
CA LYS A 319 21.97 0.20 -8.43
C LYS A 319 22.30 -1.28 -8.51
N GLU A 320 21.47 -2.15 -7.93
CA GLU A 320 21.61 -3.61 -8.02
C GLU A 320 21.45 -4.10 -9.47
N ALA A 321 20.50 -3.53 -10.21
CA ALA A 321 20.14 -3.91 -11.57
C ALA A 321 21.05 -3.28 -12.67
N GLY A 322 21.89 -2.31 -12.32
CA GLY A 322 22.67 -1.51 -13.28
C GLY A 322 21.82 -0.59 -14.15
N VAL A 323 20.71 -0.07 -13.62
CA VAL A 323 19.76 0.82 -14.30
C VAL A 323 19.85 2.23 -13.72
N ALA A 324 19.93 3.25 -14.57
CA ALA A 324 19.89 4.64 -14.16
C ALA A 324 18.46 5.06 -13.76
N THR A 325 18.32 5.68 -12.59
CA THR A 325 17.02 6.07 -12.01
C THR A 325 17.02 7.55 -11.63
N GLU A 326 17.44 8.41 -12.55
CA GLU A 326 17.71 9.83 -12.29
C GLU A 326 16.46 10.60 -11.88
N THR A 327 15.33 10.34 -12.55
CA THR A 327 14.04 10.99 -12.27
C THR A 327 13.52 10.57 -10.90
N SER A 328 13.64 9.27 -10.58
CA SER A 328 13.30 8.73 -9.26
C SER A 328 14.16 9.33 -8.17
N GLN A 329 15.47 9.50 -8.41
CA GLN A 329 16.37 10.14 -7.45
C GLN A 329 16.02 11.62 -7.26
N ALA A 330 15.71 12.34 -8.34
CA ALA A 330 15.38 13.76 -8.27
C ALA A 330 14.05 14.00 -7.54
N ILE A 331 13.02 13.17 -7.77
CA ILE A 331 11.75 13.31 -7.06
C ILE A 331 11.85 12.93 -5.58
N VAL A 332 12.71 11.96 -5.22
CA VAL A 332 13.03 11.64 -3.81
C VAL A 332 13.62 12.88 -3.13
N SER A 333 14.64 13.49 -3.74
CA SER A 333 15.29 14.69 -3.19
C SER A 333 14.32 15.86 -3.04
N LEU A 334 13.42 16.06 -4.02
CA LEU A 334 12.41 17.12 -3.94
C LEU A 334 11.41 16.88 -2.80
N ILE A 335 10.93 15.64 -2.62
CA ILE A 335 10.02 15.32 -1.50
C ILE A 335 10.73 15.52 -0.16
N HIS A 336 11.99 15.09 0.00
CA HIS A 336 12.75 15.34 1.23
C HIS A 336 12.90 16.84 1.52
N ALA A 337 13.16 17.65 0.50
CA ALA A 337 13.20 19.11 0.65
C ALA A 337 11.85 19.69 1.10
N ILE A 338 10.73 19.15 0.60
CA ILE A 338 9.38 19.54 1.04
C ILE A 338 9.14 19.13 2.49
N GLU A 339 9.48 17.90 2.89
CA GLU A 339 9.34 17.40 4.27
C GLU A 339 10.16 18.22 5.27
N GLN A 340 11.32 18.74 4.84
CA GLN A 340 12.21 19.58 5.64
C GLN A 340 11.84 21.07 5.61
N GLY A 341 10.77 21.46 4.89
CA GLY A 341 10.34 22.85 4.74
C GLY A 341 11.28 23.72 3.89
N GLN A 342 12.23 23.12 3.17
CA GLN A 342 13.19 23.80 2.28
C GLN A 342 12.58 24.09 0.90
N ALA A 343 11.54 23.37 0.52
CA ALA A 343 10.75 23.58 -0.69
C ALA A 343 9.26 23.51 -0.37
N LYS A 344 8.43 23.98 -1.30
CA LYS A 344 6.97 23.78 -1.26
C LYS A 344 6.55 22.88 -2.42
N PRO A 345 5.44 22.12 -2.29
CA PRO A 345 4.88 21.42 -3.43
C PRO A 345 4.66 22.39 -4.60
N ASN A 346 5.21 22.05 -5.77
CA ASN A 346 5.25 22.95 -6.93
C ASN A 346 5.19 22.17 -8.26
N PRO A 347 4.11 22.29 -9.03
CA PRO A 347 3.98 21.68 -10.36
C PRO A 347 5.12 22.03 -11.33
N ASP A 348 5.58 23.29 -11.35
CA ASP A 348 6.60 23.75 -12.31
C ASP A 348 7.96 23.14 -12.00
N ALA A 349 8.30 23.00 -10.71
CA ALA A 349 9.53 22.34 -10.29
C ALA A 349 9.54 20.86 -10.70
N VAL A 350 8.40 20.19 -10.59
CA VAL A 350 8.26 18.78 -11.00
C VAL A 350 8.33 18.64 -12.53
N ALA A 351 7.69 19.54 -13.28
CA ALA A 351 7.72 19.53 -14.75
C ALA A 351 9.14 19.65 -15.33
N GLN A 352 10.08 20.23 -14.58
CA GLN A 352 11.48 20.36 -14.97
C GLN A 352 12.34 19.11 -14.68
N LEU A 353 11.81 18.10 -13.99
CA LEU A 353 12.54 16.87 -13.67
C LEU A 353 12.71 15.91 -14.85
N ALA A 354 11.88 16.03 -15.89
CA ALA A 354 11.93 15.15 -17.06
C ALA A 354 13.05 15.58 -18.01
N ILE A 355 14.27 15.10 -17.73
CA ILE A 355 15.49 15.23 -18.56
C ILE A 355 15.22 14.71 -19.97
#